data_AF-A0A354TD96-F1
#
_entry.id   AF-A0A354TD96-F1
#
_cell.length_a   1.000
_cell.length_b   1.000
_cell.length_c   1.000
_cell.angle_alpha   90.00
_cell.angle_beta   90.00
_cell.angle_gamma   90.00
#
_symmetry.space_group_name_H-M   'P 1'
#
loop_
_entity.id
_entity.type
_entity.pdbx_description
1 polymer ?
#
loop_
_entity_poly.entity_id
_entity_poly.type
_entity_poly.pdbx_seq_one_letter_code
_entity_poly.pdbx_strand_id
1 'polypeptide(L)'
;MPDGSLRHETDLIVDRGIEFMKQQPKDQPFALNLWFNACHAEDGDRRPGIGQYAWPQSTDGLYEDQEMYRPRLDDPAIFEALPDFFKTSITRERYFWRWNTPEKYQTNMRAYLRQVTGIDNAIGRFLQALEAAGLAENTLIVYSADNGYHMANRGLAGKWSHFEESLRVPLIIADPRVEKAQRGKVSTAMALNLDLPATFLDYAAVPVPENYQGRSLKPVLTAATPADWRTETFHEHFAVRNRIPPYEGLRTERFKYARYLDHDHEFLHDLQSDPDELKNLAADPAHAATLKQMRERTDELVAQYGGPLPPRQGDFQKSTDPHPVASAAVGSKPDADGFVNLLNGRNLNGWDGDPQYWSFKDGALTGVTDGSLKMNRFITWTGSTIRNFDLRVKVKVTAGGNSGLQYRGTSRPDLGLDIVTGYQCDVVADNPGYNGMLYEERGRRILSHTGEKVIVAPDGQPWIIGQMEVRQFAADEWHDYRVLVRGNHHQHWIDGHPTADLIDFDEKDRALEGVLAVQVHVGPAMTIQYKDFKIKHLPDGLPLLKPEDHPIPAGSPGVKPQGKLPKDWRPPVFGRK
;
A
#
# COMPACT_ATOMS: atom_id res chain seq x y z
N MET A 1 -15.62 18.31 0.76
CA MET A 1 -16.91 19.01 0.90
C MET A 1 -16.82 20.37 0.20
N PRO A 2 -17.94 21.06 -0.12
CA PRO A 2 -17.91 22.35 -0.84
C PRO A 2 -17.11 23.46 -0.13
N ASP A 3 -16.95 23.37 1.19
CA ASP A 3 -16.15 24.27 2.03
C ASP A 3 -14.66 23.88 2.10
N GLY A 4 -14.23 22.86 1.37
CA GLY A 4 -12.86 22.34 1.38
C GLY A 4 -12.55 21.35 2.50
N SER A 5 -13.48 21.11 3.43
CA SER A 5 -13.27 20.09 4.47
C SER A 5 -13.27 18.67 3.87
N LEU A 6 -12.42 17.79 4.42
CA LEU A 6 -12.32 16.38 4.01
C LEU A 6 -13.19 15.52 4.92
N ARG A 7 -13.82 14.50 4.34
CA ARG A 7 -14.60 13.50 5.06
C ARG A 7 -14.30 12.12 4.52
N HIS A 8 -14.24 11.14 5.42
CA HIS A 8 -14.02 9.75 5.03
C HIS A 8 -15.26 9.16 4.38
N GLU A 9 -15.08 8.30 3.39
CA GLU A 9 -16.19 7.68 2.64
C GLU A 9 -17.16 6.89 3.54
N THR A 10 -16.65 6.21 4.58
CA THR A 10 -17.46 5.46 5.56
C THR A 10 -18.55 6.33 6.18
N ASP A 11 -18.20 7.56 6.53
CA ASP A 11 -19.15 8.48 7.10
C ASP A 11 -20.19 8.95 6.08
N LEU A 12 -19.75 9.23 4.85
CA LEU A 12 -20.63 9.69 3.78
C LEU A 12 -21.66 8.62 3.42
N ILE A 13 -21.25 7.36 3.38
CA ILE A 13 -22.14 6.22 3.12
C ILE A 13 -23.23 6.13 4.19
N VAL A 14 -22.87 6.24 5.48
CA VAL A 14 -23.86 6.19 6.56
C VAL A 14 -24.75 7.43 6.58
N ASP A 15 -24.22 8.62 6.32
CA ASP A 15 -25.03 9.84 6.22
C ASP A 15 -26.09 9.71 5.11
N ARG A 16 -25.70 9.17 3.96
CA ARG A 16 -26.63 8.87 2.85
C ARG A 16 -27.64 7.78 3.20
N GLY A 17 -27.22 6.74 3.93
CA GLY A 17 -28.13 5.70 4.43
C GLY A 17 -29.20 6.26 5.37
N ILE A 18 -28.80 7.12 6.30
CA ILE A 18 -29.71 7.81 7.23
C ILE A 18 -30.65 8.74 6.47
N GLU A 19 -30.13 9.49 5.49
CA GLU A 19 -30.94 10.35 4.62
C GLU A 19 -31.99 9.55 3.84
N PHE A 20 -31.56 8.45 3.19
CA PHE A 20 -32.45 7.55 2.46
C PHE A 20 -33.58 7.02 3.35
N MET A 21 -33.23 6.49 4.53
CA MET A 21 -34.19 5.93 5.49
C MET A 21 -35.25 6.98 5.90
N LYS A 22 -34.82 8.22 6.18
CA LYS A 22 -35.73 9.32 6.59
C LYS A 22 -36.69 9.74 5.47
N GLN A 23 -36.35 9.49 4.22
CA GLN A 23 -37.16 9.87 3.05
C GLN A 23 -38.11 8.77 2.59
N GLN A 24 -38.02 7.55 3.15
CA GLN A 24 -38.89 6.45 2.72
C GLN A 24 -40.35 6.67 3.17
N PRO A 25 -41.34 6.31 2.33
CA PRO A 25 -42.74 6.26 2.74
C PRO A 25 -42.93 5.33 3.94
N LYS A 26 -43.71 5.77 4.94
CA LYS A 26 -43.90 5.02 6.19
C LYS A 26 -44.64 3.68 6.01
N ASP A 27 -45.37 3.54 4.91
CA ASP A 27 -46.23 2.41 4.58
C ASP A 27 -45.62 1.44 3.57
N GLN A 28 -44.36 1.68 3.14
CA GLN A 28 -43.65 0.80 2.22
C GLN A 28 -42.38 0.21 2.86
N PRO A 29 -42.06 -1.07 2.59
CA PRO A 29 -40.79 -1.64 3.01
C PRO A 29 -39.65 -1.06 2.16
N PHE A 30 -38.43 -1.09 2.70
CA PHE A 30 -37.22 -0.74 1.96
C PHE A 30 -36.19 -1.87 2.05
N ALA A 31 -35.30 -1.89 1.05
CA ALA A 31 -34.04 -2.62 1.09
C ALA A 31 -32.92 -1.61 0.86
N LEU A 32 -31.97 -1.54 1.78
CA LEU A 32 -30.85 -0.59 1.74
C LEU A 32 -29.54 -1.35 1.85
N ASN A 33 -28.68 -1.18 0.85
CA ASN A 33 -27.32 -1.68 0.85
C ASN A 33 -26.35 -0.54 1.15
N LEU A 34 -25.56 -0.69 2.23
CA LEU A 34 -24.49 0.23 2.59
C LEU A 34 -23.15 -0.45 2.31
N TRP A 35 -22.55 -0.16 1.15
CA TRP A 35 -21.28 -0.76 0.73
C TRP A 35 -20.11 0.12 1.13
N PHE A 36 -19.48 -0.23 2.25
CA PHE A 36 -18.22 0.38 2.68
C PHE A 36 -17.08 -0.09 1.77
N ASN A 37 -16.34 0.85 1.19
CA ASN A 37 -15.06 0.55 0.54
C ASN A 37 -13.90 0.51 1.56
N ALA A 38 -14.13 1.02 2.77
CA ALA A 38 -13.21 0.90 3.89
C ALA A 38 -12.80 -0.57 4.15
N CYS A 39 -11.55 -0.75 4.57
CA CYS A 39 -10.80 -2.02 4.62
C CYS A 39 -10.32 -2.55 3.26
N HIS A 40 -10.67 -1.89 2.14
CA HIS A 40 -9.92 -2.02 0.90
C HIS A 40 -8.64 -1.17 0.96
N ALA A 41 -7.54 -1.68 0.39
CA ALA A 41 -6.29 -0.95 0.30
C ALA A 41 -6.29 0.01 -0.90
N GLU A 42 -5.72 1.19 -0.73
CA GLU A 42 -5.43 2.13 -1.81
C GLU A 42 -4.10 1.77 -2.46
N ASP A 43 -4.14 0.84 -3.42
CA ASP A 43 -2.95 0.28 -4.09
C ASP A 43 -2.05 1.32 -4.78
N GLY A 44 -2.64 2.46 -5.17
CA GLY A 44 -1.92 3.59 -5.74
C GLY A 44 -1.17 4.42 -4.71
N ASP A 45 -1.57 4.36 -3.43
CA ASP A 45 -0.88 5.04 -2.35
C ASP A 45 0.20 4.13 -1.75
N ARG A 46 1.44 4.44 -2.08
CA ARG A 46 2.63 3.71 -1.62
C ARG A 46 3.46 4.55 -0.66
N ARG A 47 2.91 5.66 -0.14
CA ARG A 47 3.64 6.56 0.75
C ARG A 47 3.94 5.85 2.08
N PRO A 48 5.19 5.94 2.59
CA PRO A 48 5.57 5.30 3.84
C PRO A 48 4.97 6.04 5.03
N GLY A 49 4.74 5.31 6.13
CA GLY A 49 4.29 5.86 7.42
C GLY A 49 2.81 6.23 7.50
N ILE A 50 2.13 6.47 6.37
CA ILE A 50 0.68 6.75 6.32
C ILE A 50 -0.10 5.43 6.18
N GLY A 51 0.47 4.46 5.46
CA GLY A 51 -0.19 3.19 5.14
C GLY A 51 -1.16 3.32 3.96
N GLN A 52 -1.65 2.18 3.45
CA GLN A 52 -2.54 2.10 2.28
C GLN A 52 -4.02 2.16 2.66
N TYR A 53 -4.32 2.51 3.90
CA TYR A 53 -5.64 2.33 4.49
C TYR A 53 -6.06 3.66 5.10
N ALA A 54 -6.59 4.59 4.31
CA ALA A 54 -7.15 5.82 4.85
C ALA A 54 -8.26 5.47 5.86
N TRP A 55 -8.26 6.09 7.04
CA TRP A 55 -9.24 5.80 8.09
C TRP A 55 -10.08 7.04 8.44
N PRO A 56 -11.28 6.87 9.03
CA PRO A 56 -12.07 8.00 9.51
C PRO A 56 -11.34 8.75 10.63
N GLN A 57 -11.34 10.08 10.60
CA GLN A 57 -10.67 10.91 11.61
C GLN A 57 -11.12 10.59 13.06
N SER A 58 -12.34 10.09 13.24
CA SER A 58 -12.84 9.63 14.55
C SER A 58 -12.02 8.50 15.19
N THR A 59 -11.16 7.82 14.43
CA THR A 59 -10.30 6.73 14.90
C THR A 59 -8.82 7.09 14.92
N ASP A 60 -8.49 8.39 14.79
CA ASP A 60 -7.12 8.89 14.95
C ASP A 60 -6.51 8.48 16.29
N GLY A 61 -5.24 8.08 16.25
CA GLY A 61 -4.48 7.69 17.45
C GLY A 61 -4.84 6.33 18.05
N LEU A 62 -5.90 5.65 17.59
CA LEU A 62 -6.20 4.29 18.06
C LEU A 62 -5.07 3.33 17.69
N TYR A 63 -4.72 2.43 18.61
CA TYR A 63 -3.69 1.40 18.46
C TYR A 63 -2.24 1.91 18.35
N GLU A 64 -1.95 3.20 18.62
CA GLU A 64 -0.56 3.68 18.60
C GLU A 64 0.31 3.08 19.70
N ASP A 65 -0.31 2.66 20.80
CA ASP A 65 0.31 2.03 21.96
C ASP A 65 0.35 0.50 21.88
N GLN A 66 -0.10 -0.08 20.76
CA GLN A 66 -0.22 -1.52 20.56
C GLN A 66 0.68 -2.01 19.43
N GLU A 67 1.44 -3.07 19.71
CA GLU A 67 2.14 -3.82 18.66
C GLU A 67 1.15 -4.76 17.96
N MET A 68 1.05 -4.64 16.65
CA MET A 68 0.21 -5.51 15.82
C MET A 68 0.84 -6.88 15.74
N TYR A 69 0.14 -7.90 16.23
CA TYR A 69 0.57 -9.28 16.10
C TYR A 69 0.74 -9.68 14.64
N ARG A 70 1.81 -10.41 14.34
CA ARG A 70 1.98 -11.08 13.06
C ARG A 70 0.89 -12.13 12.87
N PRO A 71 0.46 -12.38 11.62
CA PRO A 71 -0.58 -13.36 11.39
C PRO A 71 -0.03 -14.76 11.64
N ARG A 72 -0.91 -15.69 12.03
CA ARG A 72 -0.53 -17.03 12.48
C ARG A 72 0.25 -17.86 11.44
N LEU A 73 0.08 -17.57 10.16
CA LEU A 73 0.72 -18.30 9.05
C LEU A 73 1.83 -17.46 8.39
N ASP A 74 2.62 -16.71 9.16
CA ASP A 74 3.69 -15.85 8.64
C ASP A 74 5.07 -16.52 8.50
N ASP A 75 5.20 -17.81 8.86
CA ASP A 75 6.45 -18.56 8.74
C ASP A 75 6.93 -18.56 7.27
N PRO A 76 8.17 -18.09 6.98
CA PRO A 76 8.73 -18.11 5.63
C PRO A 76 8.69 -19.49 4.96
N ALA A 77 8.79 -20.59 5.71
CA ALA A 77 8.71 -21.94 5.17
C ALA A 77 7.35 -22.23 4.52
N ILE A 78 6.26 -21.60 5.00
CA ILE A 78 4.93 -21.72 4.40
C ILE A 78 4.92 -21.06 3.02
N PHE A 79 5.52 -19.87 2.89
CA PHE A 79 5.67 -19.21 1.58
C PHE A 79 6.53 -20.06 0.64
N GLU A 80 7.64 -20.63 1.14
CA GLU A 80 8.52 -21.50 0.33
C GLU A 80 7.85 -22.79 -0.13
N ALA A 81 6.85 -23.29 0.59
CA ALA A 81 6.08 -24.47 0.19
C ALA A 81 5.03 -24.17 -0.90
N LEU A 82 4.70 -22.91 -1.16
CA LEU A 82 3.73 -22.55 -2.18
C LEU A 82 4.24 -22.86 -3.61
N PRO A 83 3.34 -23.22 -4.54
CA PRO A 83 3.66 -23.25 -5.97
C PRO A 83 4.15 -21.90 -6.51
N ASP A 84 4.98 -21.95 -7.54
CA ASP A 84 5.62 -20.76 -8.14
C ASP A 84 4.62 -19.71 -8.63
N PHE A 85 3.45 -20.13 -9.12
CA PHE A 85 2.42 -19.21 -9.59
C PHE A 85 1.86 -18.32 -8.47
N PHE A 86 1.86 -18.77 -7.21
CA PHE A 86 1.53 -17.89 -6.08
C PHE A 86 2.67 -16.93 -5.76
N LYS A 87 3.90 -17.47 -5.69
CA LYS A 87 5.13 -16.74 -5.36
C LYS A 87 5.47 -15.63 -6.35
N THR A 88 4.86 -15.66 -7.53
CA THR A 88 5.12 -14.71 -8.62
C THR A 88 3.90 -13.87 -9.02
N SER A 89 2.77 -14.06 -8.34
CA SER A 89 1.53 -13.35 -8.64
C SER A 89 1.46 -11.96 -8.01
N ILE A 90 0.41 -11.21 -8.37
CA ILE A 90 0.11 -9.89 -7.82
C ILE A 90 -0.05 -9.89 -6.29
N THR A 91 -0.45 -11.00 -5.68
CA THR A 91 -0.58 -11.07 -4.21
C THR A 91 0.78 -11.01 -3.51
N ARG A 92 1.82 -11.57 -4.15
CA ARG A 92 3.21 -11.43 -3.69
C ARG A 92 3.78 -10.05 -4.01
N GLU A 93 3.44 -9.45 -5.15
CA GLU A 93 3.82 -8.07 -5.46
C GLU A 93 3.28 -7.10 -4.39
N ARG A 94 1.99 -7.22 -4.04
CA ARG A 94 1.34 -6.42 -2.99
C ARG A 94 1.93 -6.64 -1.60
N TYR A 95 2.49 -7.82 -1.30
CA TYR A 95 3.19 -8.07 -0.04
C TYR A 95 4.37 -7.10 0.16
N PHE A 96 5.11 -6.75 -0.90
CA PHE A 96 6.21 -5.79 -0.82
C PHE A 96 5.77 -4.33 -0.66
N TRP A 97 4.53 -4.01 -1.00
CA TRP A 97 3.98 -2.68 -0.75
C TRP A 97 3.49 -2.54 0.69
N ARG A 98 3.02 -3.64 1.30
CA ARG A 98 2.27 -3.58 2.56
C ARG A 98 3.00 -4.17 3.77
N TRP A 99 3.69 -5.29 3.61
CA TRP A 99 4.00 -6.19 4.73
C TRP A 99 5.48 -6.55 4.90
N ASN A 100 6.32 -6.30 3.89
CA ASN A 100 7.67 -6.88 3.82
C ASN A 100 8.67 -6.40 4.87
N THR A 101 8.39 -5.30 5.57
CA THR A 101 9.17 -4.88 6.74
C THR A 101 8.28 -4.82 7.99
N PRO A 102 8.84 -5.00 9.20
CA PRO A 102 8.08 -4.80 10.44
C PRO A 102 7.37 -3.46 10.50
N GLU A 103 8.02 -2.37 10.08
CA GLU A 103 7.47 -1.01 10.14
C GLU A 103 6.28 -0.85 9.19
N LYS A 104 6.39 -1.37 7.95
CA LYS A 104 5.27 -1.38 7.00
C LYS A 104 4.10 -2.20 7.52
N TYR A 105 4.37 -3.38 8.10
CA TYR A 105 3.33 -4.22 8.68
C TYR A 105 2.60 -3.50 9.82
N GLN A 106 3.35 -2.95 10.79
CA GLN A 106 2.79 -2.22 11.93
C GLN A 106 1.96 -1.02 11.47
N THR A 107 2.47 -0.22 10.53
CA THR A 107 1.77 0.96 10.00
C THR A 107 0.46 0.58 9.32
N ASN A 108 0.52 -0.36 8.38
CA ASN A 108 -0.63 -0.73 7.58
C ASN A 108 -1.69 -1.49 8.40
N MET A 109 -1.30 -2.35 9.34
CA MET A 109 -2.26 -3.09 10.18
C MET A 109 -2.96 -2.17 11.19
N ARG A 110 -2.25 -1.21 11.80
CA ARG A 110 -2.90 -0.18 12.64
C ARG A 110 -3.93 0.60 11.84
N ALA A 111 -3.55 1.06 10.64
CA ALA A 111 -4.43 1.77 9.73
C ALA A 111 -5.66 0.93 9.31
N TYR A 112 -5.46 -0.35 8.98
CA TYR A 112 -6.55 -1.29 8.66
C TYR A 112 -7.53 -1.45 9.83
N LEU A 113 -7.05 -1.66 11.06
CA LEU A 113 -7.92 -1.80 12.23
C LEU A 113 -8.66 -0.51 12.59
N ARG A 114 -8.07 0.66 12.34
CA ARG A 114 -8.78 1.95 12.44
C ARG A 114 -9.95 2.06 11.48
N GLN A 115 -9.83 1.49 10.27
CA GLN A 115 -10.94 1.40 9.34
C GLN A 115 -12.03 0.47 9.85
N VAL A 116 -11.68 -0.70 10.38
CA VAL A 116 -12.64 -1.65 10.97
C VAL A 116 -13.45 -0.96 12.09
N THR A 117 -12.77 -0.31 13.04
CA THR A 117 -13.45 0.45 14.12
C THR A 117 -14.26 1.63 13.59
N GLY A 118 -13.80 2.26 12.50
CA GLY A 118 -14.54 3.29 11.80
C GLY A 118 -15.86 2.78 11.23
N ILE A 119 -15.86 1.59 10.62
CA ILE A 119 -17.08 0.91 10.14
C ILE A 119 -18.00 0.58 11.32
N ASP A 120 -17.47 0.05 12.42
CA ASP A 120 -18.26 -0.27 13.62
C ASP A 120 -18.98 0.96 14.19
N ASN A 121 -18.26 2.07 14.37
CA ASN A 121 -18.83 3.35 14.78
C ASN A 121 -19.94 3.82 13.82
N ALA A 122 -19.72 3.67 12.51
CA ALA A 122 -20.66 4.07 11.47
C ALA A 122 -21.93 3.21 11.49
N ILE A 123 -21.79 1.89 11.68
CA ILE A 123 -22.92 0.98 11.91
C ILE A 123 -23.69 1.40 13.16
N GLY A 124 -23.00 1.67 14.27
CA GLY A 124 -23.63 2.15 15.50
C GLY A 124 -24.45 3.42 15.30
N ARG A 125 -23.93 4.39 14.53
CA ARG A 125 -24.67 5.61 14.16
C ARG A 125 -25.93 5.31 13.33
N PHE A 126 -25.84 4.39 12.36
CA PHE A 126 -27.00 3.98 11.56
C PHE A 126 -28.07 3.30 12.42
N LEU A 127 -27.67 2.37 13.30
CA LEU A 127 -28.59 1.66 14.20
C LEU A 127 -29.32 2.63 15.16
N GLN A 128 -28.62 3.61 15.73
CA GLN A 128 -29.24 4.66 16.55
C GLN A 128 -30.27 5.49 15.76
N ALA A 129 -29.96 5.85 14.52
CA ALA A 129 -30.90 6.57 13.66
C ALA A 129 -32.16 5.74 13.36
N LEU A 130 -31.98 4.42 13.19
CA LEU A 130 -33.03 3.47 12.92
C LEU A 130 -33.94 3.22 14.14
N GLU A 131 -33.36 3.20 15.35
CA GLU A 131 -34.10 3.22 16.62
C GLU A 131 -34.89 4.53 16.80
N ALA A 132 -34.26 5.68 16.58
CA ALA A 132 -34.90 6.99 16.69
C ALA A 132 -36.05 7.17 15.68
N ALA A 133 -35.99 6.50 14.53
CA ALA A 133 -37.06 6.47 13.54
C ALA A 133 -38.20 5.50 13.90
N GLY A 134 -38.06 4.70 14.96
CA GLY A 134 -39.02 3.66 15.35
C GLY A 134 -39.03 2.45 14.40
N LEU A 135 -37.96 2.25 13.63
CA LEU A 135 -37.86 1.20 12.61
C LEU A 135 -37.05 -0.02 13.08
N ALA A 136 -36.37 0.08 14.23
CA ALA A 136 -35.53 -0.97 14.82
C ALA A 136 -36.22 -2.33 14.89
N GLU A 137 -37.36 -2.42 15.55
CA GLU A 137 -38.03 -3.70 15.81
C GLU A 137 -38.58 -4.40 14.55
N ASN A 138 -38.56 -3.75 13.39
CA ASN A 138 -39.04 -4.30 12.12
C ASN A 138 -37.97 -4.35 11.02
N THR A 139 -36.69 -4.14 11.34
CA THR A 139 -35.61 -4.16 10.34
C THR A 139 -34.70 -5.37 10.54
N LEU A 140 -34.53 -6.16 9.48
CA LEU A 140 -33.47 -7.17 9.37
C LEU A 140 -32.14 -6.46 9.05
N ILE A 141 -31.12 -6.65 9.88
CA ILE A 141 -29.78 -6.11 9.64
C ILE A 141 -28.84 -7.27 9.26
N VAL A 142 -28.10 -7.09 8.18
CA VAL A 142 -27.07 -8.03 7.74
C VAL A 142 -25.73 -7.31 7.63
N TYR A 143 -24.70 -7.88 8.26
CA TYR A 143 -23.31 -7.47 8.12
C TYR A 143 -22.50 -8.63 7.53
N SER A 144 -21.74 -8.35 6.47
CA SER A 144 -20.84 -9.31 5.84
C SER A 144 -19.71 -8.61 5.08
N ALA A 145 -18.83 -9.38 4.46
CA ALA A 145 -17.75 -8.90 3.60
C ALA A 145 -17.83 -9.55 2.21
N ASP A 146 -17.19 -8.92 1.21
CA ASP A 146 -17.14 -9.42 -0.17
C ASP A 146 -16.28 -10.69 -0.31
N ASN A 147 -15.21 -10.79 0.49
CA ASN A 147 -14.21 -11.86 0.50
C ASN A 147 -13.34 -11.79 1.76
N GLY A 148 -12.52 -12.83 1.97
CA GLY A 148 -11.46 -12.82 2.96
C GLY A 148 -10.26 -11.92 2.60
N TYR A 149 -9.22 -11.95 3.43
CA TYR A 149 -8.01 -11.16 3.26
C TYR A 149 -6.72 -11.82 3.83
N HIS A 150 -5.69 -11.88 2.99
CA HIS A 150 -4.31 -12.21 3.36
C HIS A 150 -3.62 -10.99 3.96
N MET A 151 -3.44 -11.03 5.28
CA MET A 151 -2.76 -9.99 6.07
C MET A 151 -1.30 -10.35 6.31
N ALA A 152 -0.55 -10.73 5.27
CA ALA A 152 0.78 -11.36 5.32
C ALA A 152 0.80 -12.88 5.59
N ASN A 153 -0.37 -13.51 5.76
CA ASN A 153 -0.48 -14.97 5.77
C ASN A 153 0.21 -15.54 4.52
N ARG A 154 1.02 -16.59 4.71
CA ARG A 154 1.71 -17.34 3.66
C ARG A 154 2.64 -16.48 2.80
N GLY A 155 3.09 -15.32 3.30
CA GLY A 155 3.89 -14.36 2.54
C GLY A 155 3.12 -13.64 1.42
N LEU A 156 1.79 -13.61 1.49
CA LEU A 156 0.90 -13.03 0.48
C LEU A 156 0.13 -11.81 1.01
N ALA A 157 -0.41 -11.01 0.10
CA ALA A 157 -1.31 -9.90 0.40
C ALA A 157 -2.55 -9.91 -0.50
N GLY A 158 -3.71 -9.52 0.03
CA GLY A 158 -4.93 -9.46 -0.78
C GLY A 158 -5.77 -10.74 -0.70
N LYS A 159 -6.22 -11.24 -1.85
CA LYS A 159 -7.19 -12.33 -1.95
C LYS A 159 -6.95 -13.11 -3.25
N TRP A 160 -7.93 -13.87 -3.72
CA TRP A 160 -7.92 -14.65 -4.97
C TRP A 160 -7.22 -16.02 -4.88
N SER A 161 -7.23 -16.63 -3.69
CA SER A 161 -6.79 -18.01 -3.50
C SER A 161 -7.92 -18.87 -2.92
N HIS A 162 -7.82 -20.19 -3.07
CA HIS A 162 -8.77 -21.13 -2.48
C HIS A 162 -8.68 -21.27 -0.94
N PHE A 163 -7.60 -20.78 -0.32
CA PHE A 163 -7.41 -20.84 1.12
C PHE A 163 -8.52 -20.12 1.91
N GLU A 164 -8.82 -20.60 3.11
CA GLU A 164 -9.86 -20.05 4.01
C GLU A 164 -9.66 -18.55 4.25
N GLU A 165 -8.42 -18.07 4.37
CA GLU A 165 -8.14 -16.65 4.58
C GLU A 165 -8.65 -15.76 3.44
N SER A 166 -8.80 -16.29 2.22
CA SER A 166 -9.33 -15.54 1.07
C SER A 166 -10.83 -15.80 0.83
N LEU A 167 -11.36 -16.95 1.24
CA LEU A 167 -12.74 -17.34 0.98
C LEU A 167 -13.71 -16.99 2.11
N ARG A 168 -13.30 -17.19 3.37
CA ARG A 168 -14.20 -17.11 4.53
C ARG A 168 -14.40 -15.65 4.94
N VAL A 169 -15.67 -15.26 5.06
CA VAL A 169 -16.10 -13.91 5.47
C VAL A 169 -16.89 -13.94 6.77
N PRO A 170 -16.91 -12.85 7.54
CA PRO A 170 -17.90 -12.69 8.60
C PRO A 170 -19.31 -12.63 7.99
N LEU A 171 -20.28 -13.21 8.67
CA LEU A 171 -21.70 -13.04 8.38
C LEU A 171 -22.47 -12.95 9.69
N ILE A 172 -23.07 -11.79 9.95
CA ILE A 172 -23.94 -11.53 11.09
C ILE A 172 -25.30 -11.13 10.54
N ILE A 173 -26.35 -11.81 10.99
CA ILE A 173 -27.73 -11.49 10.64
C ILE A 173 -28.50 -11.27 11.94
N ALA A 174 -29.00 -10.06 12.13
CA ALA A 174 -29.80 -9.67 13.27
C ALA A 174 -31.24 -9.39 12.83
N ASP A 175 -32.16 -10.25 13.25
CA ASP A 175 -33.60 -10.05 13.08
C ASP A 175 -34.26 -9.85 14.46
N PRO A 176 -34.78 -8.65 14.77
CA PRO A 176 -35.47 -8.38 16.04
C PRO A 176 -36.85 -9.04 16.15
N ARG A 177 -37.36 -9.65 15.07
CA ARG A 177 -38.64 -10.38 15.05
C ARG A 177 -38.47 -11.86 15.35
N VAL A 178 -37.24 -12.39 15.27
CA VAL A 178 -36.92 -13.77 15.66
C VAL A 178 -37.07 -13.94 17.17
N GLU A 179 -37.56 -15.09 17.61
CA GLU A 179 -37.74 -15.41 19.04
C GLU A 179 -36.47 -15.16 19.85
N LYS A 180 -36.60 -14.54 21.03
CA LYS A 180 -35.46 -14.13 21.87
C LYS A 180 -34.50 -15.29 22.17
N ALA A 181 -35.04 -16.51 22.33
CA ALA A 181 -34.28 -17.73 22.60
C ALA A 181 -33.41 -18.21 21.41
N GLN A 182 -33.64 -17.68 20.21
CA GLN A 182 -32.86 -18.00 18.99
C GLN A 182 -31.79 -16.94 18.69
N ARG A 183 -31.80 -15.79 19.37
CA ARG A 183 -30.84 -14.70 19.16
C ARG A 183 -29.50 -15.00 19.85
N GLY A 184 -28.42 -14.42 19.31
CA GLY A 184 -27.06 -14.57 19.88
C GLY A 184 -26.41 -15.95 19.65
N LYS A 185 -26.96 -16.74 18.72
CA LYS A 185 -26.43 -18.07 18.37
C LYS A 185 -25.36 -17.98 17.28
N VAL A 186 -24.42 -18.92 17.32
CA VAL A 186 -23.46 -19.17 16.25
C VAL A 186 -23.88 -20.43 15.52
N SER A 187 -24.10 -20.33 14.20
CA SER A 187 -24.45 -21.47 13.35
C SER A 187 -23.22 -22.03 12.65
N THR A 188 -23.16 -23.35 12.49
CA THR A 188 -22.16 -24.05 11.67
C THR A 188 -22.66 -24.34 10.25
N ALA A 189 -23.89 -23.93 9.90
CA ALA A 189 -24.45 -24.11 8.57
C ALA A 189 -23.57 -23.42 7.52
N MET A 190 -23.29 -24.10 6.40
CA MET A 190 -22.57 -23.50 5.28
C MET A 190 -23.42 -22.44 4.61
N ALA A 191 -23.08 -21.18 4.85
CA ALA A 191 -23.69 -20.02 4.21
C ALA A 191 -22.79 -19.49 3.09
N LEU A 192 -23.40 -19.01 2.02
CA LEU A 192 -22.74 -18.40 0.88
C LEU A 192 -23.24 -16.96 0.69
N ASN A 193 -22.43 -16.11 0.07
CA ASN A 193 -22.88 -14.77 -0.34
C ASN A 193 -24.11 -14.84 -1.27
N LEU A 194 -24.24 -15.95 -2.03
CA LEU A 194 -25.40 -16.25 -2.86
C LEU A 194 -26.70 -16.39 -2.05
N ASP A 195 -26.65 -16.73 -0.76
CA ASP A 195 -27.85 -16.91 0.05
C ASP A 195 -28.52 -15.60 0.45
N LEU A 196 -27.79 -14.48 0.41
CA LEU A 196 -28.30 -13.19 0.87
C LEU A 196 -29.48 -12.71 0.01
N PRO A 197 -29.41 -12.65 -1.33
CA PRO A 197 -30.58 -12.30 -2.14
C PRO A 197 -31.76 -13.25 -1.96
N ALA A 198 -31.54 -14.58 -1.87
CA ALA A 198 -32.62 -15.54 -1.63
C ALA A 198 -33.30 -15.30 -0.26
N THR A 199 -32.52 -14.94 0.75
CA THR A 199 -33.02 -14.58 2.08
C THR A 199 -33.84 -13.30 2.03
N PHE A 200 -33.37 -12.26 1.32
CA PHE A 200 -34.10 -11.00 1.21
C PHE A 200 -35.44 -11.16 0.48
N LEU A 201 -35.47 -11.94 -0.60
CA LEU A 201 -36.70 -12.24 -1.34
C LEU A 201 -37.71 -13.02 -0.47
N ASP A 202 -37.27 -14.01 0.31
CA ASP A 202 -38.12 -14.74 1.26
C ASP A 202 -38.73 -13.80 2.34
N TYR A 203 -37.94 -12.91 2.93
CA TYR A 203 -38.47 -11.91 3.87
C TYR A 203 -39.42 -10.91 3.22
N ALA A 204 -39.22 -10.59 1.94
CA ALA A 204 -40.10 -9.73 1.15
C ALA A 204 -41.34 -10.46 0.60
N ALA A 205 -41.48 -11.77 0.84
CA ALA A 205 -42.50 -12.62 0.24
C ALA A 205 -42.51 -12.57 -1.31
N VAL A 206 -41.33 -12.37 -1.91
CA VAL A 206 -41.11 -12.41 -3.35
C VAL A 206 -40.54 -13.77 -3.73
N PRO A 207 -41.07 -14.44 -4.78
CA PRO A 207 -40.50 -15.70 -5.25
C PRO A 207 -39.03 -15.57 -5.63
N VAL A 208 -38.21 -16.50 -5.16
CA VAL A 208 -36.82 -16.63 -5.62
C VAL A 208 -36.83 -17.14 -7.07
N PRO A 209 -36.15 -16.47 -8.01
CA PRO A 209 -36.07 -16.96 -9.39
C PRO A 209 -35.51 -18.38 -9.45
N GLU A 210 -36.09 -19.24 -10.29
CA GLU A 210 -35.70 -20.67 -10.38
C GLU A 210 -34.23 -20.88 -10.75
N ASN A 211 -33.63 -19.93 -11.49
CA ASN A 211 -32.22 -19.98 -11.89
C ASN A 211 -31.25 -19.45 -10.81
N TYR A 212 -31.77 -18.91 -9.71
CA TYR A 212 -30.96 -18.39 -8.62
C TYR A 212 -30.53 -19.53 -7.68
N GLN A 213 -29.23 -19.60 -7.38
CA GLN A 213 -28.62 -20.78 -6.72
C GLN A 213 -28.56 -20.68 -5.19
N GLY A 214 -28.83 -19.49 -4.63
CA GLY A 214 -28.84 -19.27 -3.19
C GLY A 214 -30.05 -19.91 -2.51
N ARG A 215 -29.91 -20.23 -1.21
CA ARG A 215 -31.00 -20.71 -0.36
C ARG A 215 -31.25 -19.70 0.74
N SER A 216 -32.51 -19.44 1.07
CA SER A 216 -32.85 -18.55 2.18
C SER A 216 -32.25 -19.06 3.51
N LEU A 217 -31.62 -18.16 4.26
CA LEU A 217 -31.09 -18.40 5.60
C LEU A 217 -32.16 -18.26 6.69
N LYS A 218 -33.37 -17.82 6.33
CA LYS A 218 -34.49 -17.64 7.29
C LYS A 218 -34.74 -18.87 8.16
N PRO A 219 -34.76 -20.13 7.66
CA PRO A 219 -34.94 -21.30 8.52
C PRO A 219 -33.80 -21.49 9.54
N VAL A 220 -32.56 -21.15 9.16
CA VAL A 220 -31.39 -21.20 10.04
C VAL A 220 -31.52 -20.17 11.17
N LEU A 221 -32.17 -19.04 10.91
CA LEU A 221 -32.40 -17.95 11.86
C LEU A 221 -33.57 -18.24 12.81
N THR A 222 -34.69 -18.75 12.29
CA THR A 222 -35.94 -18.87 13.04
C THR A 222 -36.13 -20.23 13.72
N ALA A 223 -35.43 -21.26 13.25
CA ALA A 223 -35.61 -22.64 13.67
C ALA A 223 -34.26 -23.37 13.79
N ALA A 224 -34.11 -24.51 13.13
CA ALA A 224 -32.87 -25.26 13.04
C ALA A 224 -32.42 -25.33 11.58
N THR A 225 -31.12 -25.57 11.37
CA THR A 225 -30.58 -25.87 10.04
C THR A 225 -31.41 -26.98 9.39
N PRO A 226 -31.97 -26.77 8.18
CA PRO A 226 -32.75 -27.79 7.49
C PRO A 226 -31.98 -29.10 7.34
N ALA A 227 -32.69 -30.24 7.42
CA ALA A 227 -32.06 -31.56 7.30
C ALA A 227 -31.43 -31.81 5.91
N ASP A 228 -31.95 -31.13 4.88
CA ASP A 228 -31.47 -31.17 3.51
C ASP A 228 -30.52 -29.98 3.20
N TRP A 229 -29.97 -29.30 4.23
CA TRP A 229 -29.04 -28.20 4.01
C TRP A 229 -27.80 -28.65 3.24
N ARG A 230 -27.20 -27.71 2.48
CA ARG A 230 -26.02 -28.04 1.68
C ARG A 230 -24.87 -28.50 2.58
N THR A 231 -24.15 -29.51 2.12
CA THR A 231 -22.94 -30.06 2.76
C THR A 231 -21.67 -29.75 1.95
N GLU A 232 -21.83 -29.08 0.82
CA GLU A 232 -20.75 -28.66 -0.07
C GLU A 232 -21.01 -27.27 -0.64
N THR A 233 -19.92 -26.65 -1.07
CA THR A 233 -19.88 -25.30 -1.65
C THR A 233 -18.90 -25.29 -2.82
N PHE A 234 -19.19 -24.51 -3.84
CA PHE A 234 -18.36 -24.34 -5.04
C PHE A 234 -17.75 -22.94 -5.04
N HIS A 235 -16.49 -22.83 -5.46
CA HIS A 235 -15.76 -21.56 -5.48
C HIS A 235 -14.90 -21.50 -6.72
N GLU A 236 -14.80 -20.31 -7.29
CA GLU A 236 -14.03 -20.06 -8.50
C GLU A 236 -13.46 -18.65 -8.54
N HIS A 237 -12.38 -18.50 -9.30
CA HIS A 237 -11.81 -17.21 -9.62
C HIS A 237 -11.16 -17.26 -11.00
N PHE A 238 -11.59 -16.40 -11.92
CA PHE A 238 -11.09 -16.38 -13.30
C PHE A 238 -10.73 -14.97 -13.83
N ALA A 239 -10.86 -13.95 -13.00
CA ALA A 239 -10.65 -12.56 -13.41
C ALA A 239 -9.15 -12.28 -13.61
N VAL A 240 -8.81 -11.51 -14.66
CA VAL A 240 -7.42 -11.10 -14.94
C VAL A 240 -6.47 -12.32 -14.99
N ARG A 241 -6.91 -13.38 -15.67
CA ARG A 241 -6.25 -14.71 -15.80
C ARG A 241 -4.79 -14.65 -16.26
N ASN A 242 -4.35 -13.53 -16.85
CA ASN A 242 -2.95 -13.29 -17.21
C ASN A 242 -2.06 -12.88 -16.03
N ARG A 243 -2.61 -12.46 -14.88
CA ARG A 243 -1.85 -12.02 -13.69
C ARG A 243 -2.26 -12.72 -12.40
N ILE A 244 -3.50 -13.21 -12.32
CA ILE A 244 -4.02 -13.95 -11.17
C ILE A 244 -4.28 -15.39 -11.60
N PRO A 245 -3.68 -16.39 -10.93
CA PRO A 245 -3.87 -17.81 -11.25
C PRO A 245 -5.35 -18.19 -11.11
N PRO A 246 -6.03 -18.60 -12.20
CA PRO A 246 -7.42 -19.01 -12.11
C PRO A 246 -7.55 -20.35 -11.39
N TYR A 247 -8.60 -20.50 -10.59
CA TYR A 247 -8.91 -21.77 -9.96
C TYR A 247 -10.42 -21.98 -9.85
N GLU A 248 -10.78 -23.23 -9.69
CA GLU A 248 -12.12 -23.67 -9.31
C GLU A 248 -12.01 -24.87 -8.37
N GLY A 249 -13.06 -25.12 -7.60
CA GLY A 249 -13.06 -26.25 -6.67
C GLY A 249 -14.24 -26.27 -5.73
N LEU A 250 -14.24 -27.26 -4.85
CA LEU A 250 -15.29 -27.46 -3.88
C LEU A 250 -14.75 -27.52 -2.45
N ARG A 251 -15.62 -27.20 -1.50
CA ARG A 251 -15.39 -27.37 -0.06
C ARG A 251 -16.59 -28.10 0.53
N THR A 252 -16.32 -29.23 1.15
CA THR A 252 -17.25 -29.97 2.01
C THR A 252 -16.99 -29.63 3.48
N GLU A 253 -17.68 -30.29 4.40
CA GLU A 253 -17.44 -30.10 5.85
C GLU A 253 -16.01 -30.48 6.26
N ARG A 254 -15.42 -31.46 5.56
CA ARG A 254 -14.10 -32.01 5.90
C ARG A 254 -13.04 -31.71 4.85
N PHE A 255 -13.34 -31.81 3.57
CA PHE A 255 -12.34 -31.70 2.51
C PHE A 255 -12.53 -30.45 1.67
N LYS A 256 -11.43 -29.81 1.29
CA LYS A 256 -11.39 -28.77 0.25
C LYS A 256 -10.54 -29.24 -0.91
N TYR A 257 -11.07 -29.09 -2.11
CA TYR A 257 -10.38 -29.35 -3.37
C TYR A 257 -10.31 -28.08 -4.19
N ALA A 258 -9.18 -27.83 -4.85
CA ALA A 258 -9.03 -26.75 -5.82
C ALA A 258 -8.08 -27.18 -6.94
N ARG A 259 -8.41 -26.86 -8.19
CA ARG A 259 -7.51 -27.01 -9.34
C ARG A 259 -7.21 -25.67 -10.00
N TYR A 260 -5.94 -25.45 -10.32
CA TYR A 260 -5.47 -24.26 -11.00
C TYR A 260 -5.39 -24.52 -12.50
N LEU A 261 -6.33 -23.94 -13.24
CA LEU A 261 -6.69 -24.34 -14.62
C LEU A 261 -5.54 -24.21 -15.64
N ASP A 262 -4.55 -23.36 -15.37
CA ASP A 262 -3.42 -23.08 -16.28
C ASP A 262 -2.07 -23.55 -15.75
N HIS A 263 -2.05 -24.24 -14.61
CA HIS A 263 -0.81 -24.54 -13.89
C HIS A 263 -0.59 -26.03 -13.63
N ASP A 264 -1.46 -26.90 -14.16
CA ASP A 264 -1.44 -28.36 -13.94
C ASP A 264 -1.18 -28.71 -12.46
N HIS A 265 -1.89 -28.01 -11.58
CA HIS A 265 -1.69 -28.11 -10.14
C HIS A 265 -3.03 -28.12 -9.44
N GLU A 266 -3.14 -28.98 -8.43
CA GLU A 266 -4.33 -29.09 -7.62
C GLU A 266 -3.99 -29.31 -6.15
N PHE A 267 -4.96 -28.99 -5.31
CA PHE A 267 -4.90 -29.09 -3.87
C PHE A 267 -6.01 -29.98 -3.36
N LEU A 268 -5.68 -30.80 -2.37
CA LEU A 268 -6.65 -31.46 -1.51
C LEU A 268 -6.25 -31.22 -0.06
N HIS A 269 -7.13 -30.60 0.71
CA HIS A 269 -6.94 -30.32 2.13
C HIS A 269 -7.96 -31.06 2.97
N ASP A 270 -7.53 -31.63 4.10
CA ASP A 270 -8.42 -32.16 5.14
C ASP A 270 -8.55 -31.11 6.25
N LEU A 271 -9.61 -30.31 6.18
CA LEU A 271 -9.90 -29.20 7.09
C LEU A 271 -10.16 -29.65 8.54
N GLN A 272 -10.39 -30.95 8.78
CA GLN A 272 -10.57 -31.47 10.13
C GLN A 272 -9.22 -31.69 10.83
N SER A 273 -8.23 -32.25 10.12
CA SER A 273 -6.90 -32.54 10.68
C SER A 273 -5.89 -31.42 10.42
N ASP A 274 -6.11 -30.62 9.38
CA ASP A 274 -5.30 -29.49 8.95
C ASP A 274 -6.22 -28.31 8.58
N PRO A 275 -6.80 -27.61 9.58
CA PRO A 275 -7.65 -26.44 9.34
C PRO A 275 -6.90 -25.26 8.70
N ASP A 276 -5.58 -25.34 8.62
CA ASP A 276 -4.68 -24.33 8.09
C ASP A 276 -4.23 -24.61 6.66
N GLU A 277 -4.65 -25.73 6.08
CA GLU A 277 -4.42 -26.03 4.67
C GLU A 277 -2.92 -25.98 4.33
N LEU A 278 -2.06 -26.46 5.24
CA LEU A 278 -0.60 -26.47 5.08
C LEU A 278 -0.11 -27.71 4.32
N LYS A 279 -0.85 -28.82 4.42
CA LYS A 279 -0.55 -30.07 3.73
C LYS A 279 -1.44 -30.23 2.51
N ASN A 280 -0.81 -30.31 1.34
CA ASN A 280 -1.50 -30.74 0.11
C ASN A 280 -1.50 -32.28 0.03
N LEU A 281 -2.69 -32.89 0.05
CA LEU A 281 -2.91 -34.33 -0.01
C LEU A 281 -3.14 -34.85 -1.44
N ALA A 282 -3.09 -34.00 -2.47
CA ALA A 282 -3.37 -34.40 -3.85
C ALA A 282 -2.40 -35.49 -4.37
N ALA A 283 -1.16 -35.53 -3.87
CA ALA A 283 -0.17 -36.55 -4.22
C ALA A 283 -0.13 -37.73 -3.23
N ASP A 284 -0.97 -37.73 -2.18
CA ASP A 284 -0.96 -38.78 -1.16
C ASP A 284 -1.77 -40.00 -1.62
N PRO A 285 -1.15 -41.19 -1.81
CA PRO A 285 -1.86 -42.39 -2.25
C PRO A 285 -3.01 -42.80 -1.32
N ALA A 286 -2.92 -42.49 -0.03
CA ALA A 286 -3.98 -42.80 0.93
C ALA A 286 -5.26 -41.99 0.68
N HIS A 287 -5.15 -40.85 -0.02
CA HIS A 287 -6.24 -39.94 -0.32
C HIS A 287 -6.69 -40.00 -1.80
N ALA A 288 -6.15 -40.93 -2.59
CA ALA A 288 -6.43 -41.01 -4.02
C ALA A 288 -7.92 -41.19 -4.36
N ALA A 289 -8.65 -41.97 -3.54
CA ALA A 289 -10.09 -42.16 -3.70
C ALA A 289 -10.87 -40.87 -3.42
N THR A 290 -10.55 -40.17 -2.33
CA THR A 290 -11.14 -38.86 -1.98
C THR A 290 -10.87 -37.83 -3.07
N LEU A 291 -9.61 -37.74 -3.54
CA LEU A 291 -9.23 -36.83 -4.60
C LEU A 291 -10.03 -37.07 -5.88
N LYS A 292 -10.17 -38.34 -6.28
CA LYS A 292 -10.98 -38.72 -7.43
C LYS A 292 -12.45 -38.28 -7.27
N GLN A 293 -13.05 -38.55 -6.11
CA GLN A 293 -14.43 -38.13 -5.82
C GLN A 293 -14.61 -36.62 -5.91
N MET A 294 -13.68 -35.85 -5.32
CA MET A 294 -13.73 -34.39 -5.31
C MET A 294 -13.55 -33.81 -6.74
N ARG A 295 -12.66 -34.40 -7.55
CA ARG A 295 -12.49 -34.04 -8.97
C ARG A 295 -13.78 -34.25 -9.76
N GLU A 296 -14.34 -35.46 -9.69
CA GLU A 296 -15.58 -35.82 -10.40
C GLU A 296 -16.74 -34.89 -10.00
N ARG A 297 -16.87 -34.60 -8.70
CA ARG A 297 -17.89 -33.66 -8.22
C ARG A 297 -17.65 -32.23 -8.71
N THR A 298 -16.39 -31.80 -8.82
CA THR A 298 -16.06 -30.49 -9.41
C THR A 298 -16.47 -30.44 -10.88
N ASP A 299 -16.19 -31.50 -11.65
CA ASP A 299 -16.54 -31.56 -13.07
C ASP A 299 -18.07 -31.48 -13.30
N GLU A 300 -18.85 -32.16 -12.45
CA GLU A 300 -20.32 -32.07 -12.48
C GLU A 300 -20.80 -30.64 -12.25
N LEU A 301 -20.26 -29.94 -11.24
CA LEU A 301 -20.64 -28.57 -10.91
C LEU A 301 -20.22 -27.58 -12.01
N VAL A 302 -19.02 -27.75 -12.57
CA VAL A 302 -18.56 -26.94 -13.70
C VAL A 302 -19.47 -27.11 -14.90
N ALA A 303 -19.84 -28.35 -15.25
CA ALA A 303 -20.78 -28.61 -16.34
C ALA A 303 -22.16 -27.99 -16.07
N GLN A 304 -22.62 -28.01 -14.81
CA GLN A 304 -23.88 -27.40 -14.40
C GLN A 304 -23.86 -25.86 -14.49
N TYR A 305 -22.73 -25.22 -14.22
CA TYR A 305 -22.63 -23.75 -14.05
C TYR A 305 -22.08 -22.99 -15.26
N GLY A 306 -22.01 -23.62 -16.43
CA GLY A 306 -21.63 -22.95 -17.69
C GLY A 306 -20.52 -23.64 -18.47
N GLY A 307 -19.96 -24.72 -17.93
CA GLY A 307 -18.91 -25.49 -18.57
C GLY A 307 -17.50 -24.96 -18.31
N PRO A 308 -16.47 -25.68 -18.80
CA PRO A 308 -15.08 -25.32 -18.57
C PRO A 308 -14.72 -24.02 -19.28
N LEU A 309 -13.79 -23.26 -18.69
CA LEU A 309 -13.22 -22.10 -19.36
C LEU A 309 -12.55 -22.51 -20.69
N PRO A 310 -12.58 -21.62 -21.71
CA PRO A 310 -11.77 -21.81 -22.90
C PRO A 310 -10.27 -21.83 -22.54
N PRO A 311 -9.41 -22.46 -23.34
CA PRO A 311 -7.95 -22.39 -23.15
C PRO A 311 -7.47 -20.94 -23.05
N ARG A 312 -6.48 -20.68 -22.18
CA ARG A 312 -5.93 -19.33 -22.03
C ARG A 312 -5.22 -18.89 -23.30
N GLN A 313 -5.38 -17.61 -23.66
CA GLN A 313 -4.59 -16.97 -24.69
C GLN A 313 -3.38 -16.25 -24.06
N GLY A 314 -2.17 -16.50 -24.58
CA GLY A 314 -0.92 -15.89 -24.11
C GLY A 314 -0.28 -16.59 -22.91
N ASP A 315 0.76 -15.99 -22.31
CA ASP A 315 1.53 -16.51 -21.17
C ASP A 315 1.14 -15.85 -19.84
N PHE A 316 1.30 -16.57 -18.73
CA PHE A 316 1.04 -16.02 -17.41
C PHE A 316 2.11 -14.96 -17.13
N GLN A 317 1.67 -13.74 -16.82
CA GLN A 317 2.55 -12.63 -16.56
C GLN A 317 2.96 -12.62 -15.10
N LYS A 318 4.21 -13.02 -14.87
CA LYS A 318 4.92 -12.79 -13.62
C LYS A 318 4.78 -11.33 -13.20
N SER A 319 4.22 -11.12 -12.01
CA SER A 319 4.03 -9.79 -11.42
C SER A 319 5.24 -9.36 -10.60
N THR A 320 5.93 -10.30 -9.95
CA THR A 320 7.17 -10.06 -9.20
C THR A 320 8.05 -11.31 -9.13
N ASP A 321 9.35 -11.13 -8.86
CA ASP A 321 10.19 -12.20 -8.33
C ASP A 321 9.74 -12.61 -6.92
N PRO A 322 9.90 -13.90 -6.52
CA PRO A 322 9.56 -14.35 -5.16
C PRO A 322 10.33 -13.60 -4.06
N HIS A 323 11.60 -13.31 -4.32
CA HIS A 323 12.51 -12.55 -3.48
C HIS A 323 13.20 -11.48 -4.34
N PRO A 324 12.54 -10.35 -4.60
CA PRO A 324 13.13 -9.27 -5.37
C PRO A 324 14.33 -8.72 -4.60
N VAL A 325 15.40 -8.41 -5.35
CA VAL A 325 16.62 -7.83 -4.79
C VAL A 325 16.34 -6.45 -4.19
N ALA A 326 15.41 -5.70 -4.78
CA ALA A 326 14.90 -4.44 -4.26
C ALA A 326 13.37 -4.43 -4.34
N SER A 327 12.69 -4.31 -3.20
CA SER A 327 11.24 -4.21 -3.11
C SER A 327 10.68 -3.02 -3.90
N ALA A 328 11.45 -1.94 -3.99
CA ALA A 328 11.11 -0.75 -4.74
C ALA A 328 10.94 -1.00 -6.26
N ALA A 329 11.60 -2.03 -6.81
CA ALA A 329 11.53 -2.38 -8.23
C ALA A 329 10.30 -3.22 -8.59
N VAL A 330 9.51 -3.66 -7.61
CA VAL A 330 8.33 -4.49 -7.83
C VAL A 330 7.28 -3.72 -8.65
N GLY A 331 6.71 -4.36 -9.67
CA GLY A 331 5.67 -3.78 -10.52
C GLY A 331 6.18 -2.84 -11.63
N SER A 332 7.49 -2.59 -11.72
CA SER A 332 8.12 -1.82 -12.80
C SER A 332 9.19 -2.65 -13.51
N LYS A 333 9.18 -2.65 -14.84
CA LYS A 333 10.20 -3.37 -15.63
C LYS A 333 11.40 -2.46 -15.88
N PRO A 334 12.60 -2.78 -15.38
CA PRO A 334 13.80 -2.02 -15.72
C PRO A 334 14.23 -2.30 -17.18
N ASP A 335 15.01 -1.37 -17.74
CA ASP A 335 15.73 -1.57 -18.99
C ASP A 335 16.94 -2.51 -18.83
N ALA A 336 17.70 -2.72 -19.92
CA ALA A 336 18.86 -3.61 -19.93
C ALA A 336 19.98 -3.18 -18.96
N ASP A 337 20.05 -1.90 -18.60
CA ASP A 337 21.04 -1.37 -17.66
C ASP A 337 20.52 -1.38 -16.20
N GLY A 338 19.28 -1.82 -15.99
CA GLY A 338 18.63 -1.89 -14.69
C GLY A 338 17.89 -0.61 -14.27
N PHE A 339 17.67 0.33 -15.19
CA PHE A 339 16.97 1.58 -14.90
C PHE A 339 15.47 1.51 -15.21
N VAL A 340 14.66 2.10 -14.35
CA VAL A 340 13.24 2.36 -14.56
C VAL A 340 13.05 3.83 -14.93
N ASN A 341 12.36 4.09 -16.04
CA ASN A 341 11.97 5.44 -16.42
C ASN A 341 10.79 5.91 -15.58
N LEU A 342 10.92 7.09 -14.97
CA LEU A 342 9.91 7.65 -14.07
C LEU A 342 8.90 8.56 -14.79
N LEU A 343 9.22 8.99 -16.01
CA LEU A 343 8.34 9.78 -16.86
C LEU A 343 7.87 8.92 -18.02
N ASN A 344 6.55 8.94 -18.30
CA ASN A 344 5.95 8.17 -19.39
C ASN A 344 6.02 8.87 -20.77
N GLY A 345 6.57 10.09 -20.81
CA GLY A 345 6.76 10.89 -22.03
C GLY A 345 5.52 11.64 -22.52
N ARG A 346 4.37 11.54 -21.85
CA ARG A 346 3.09 12.12 -22.32
C ARG A 346 2.42 13.03 -21.29
N ASN A 347 2.40 12.63 -20.02
CA ASN A 347 1.71 13.33 -18.95
C ASN A 347 2.33 13.00 -17.57
N LEU A 348 1.72 13.50 -16.50
CA LEU A 348 2.16 13.27 -15.12
C LEU A 348 1.59 11.98 -14.49
N ASN A 349 1.03 11.03 -15.27
CA ASN A 349 0.59 9.76 -14.68
C ASN A 349 1.77 9.05 -14.00
N GLY A 350 1.58 8.65 -12.74
CA GLY A 350 2.65 8.13 -11.88
C GLY A 350 3.29 9.18 -10.97
N TRP A 351 2.75 10.41 -10.97
CA TRP A 351 3.14 11.52 -10.11
C TRP A 351 1.91 12.18 -9.51
N ASP A 352 2.00 12.59 -8.25
CA ASP A 352 0.92 13.25 -7.51
C ASP A 352 1.38 14.60 -6.95
N GLY A 353 0.60 15.64 -7.22
CA GLY A 353 0.87 17.02 -6.82
C GLY A 353 -0.08 18.02 -7.49
N ASP A 354 -0.22 19.20 -6.87
CA ASP A 354 -1.17 20.22 -7.29
C ASP A 354 -0.93 20.73 -8.74
N PRO A 355 -1.91 20.57 -9.65
CA PRO A 355 -1.79 20.99 -11.05
C PRO A 355 -1.68 22.52 -11.23
N GLN A 356 -1.89 23.31 -10.17
CA GLN A 356 -1.56 24.73 -10.18
C GLN A 356 -0.07 24.97 -10.41
N TYR A 357 0.80 24.14 -9.84
CA TYR A 357 2.25 24.32 -9.91
C TYR A 357 2.93 23.39 -10.92
N TRP A 358 2.32 22.24 -11.20
CA TRP A 358 2.95 21.17 -11.96
C TRP A 358 2.23 20.85 -13.27
N SER A 359 3.01 20.67 -14.33
CA SER A 359 2.51 20.25 -15.64
C SER A 359 3.53 19.40 -16.38
N PHE A 360 3.11 18.70 -17.44
CA PHE A 360 4.02 18.04 -18.38
C PHE A 360 4.08 18.86 -19.67
N LYS A 361 5.24 19.41 -20.00
CA LYS A 361 5.45 20.29 -21.17
C LYS A 361 6.76 19.93 -21.87
N ASP A 362 6.73 19.86 -23.20
CA ASP A 362 7.91 19.62 -24.04
C ASP A 362 8.74 18.39 -23.62
N GLY A 363 8.05 17.32 -23.23
CA GLY A 363 8.69 16.08 -22.78
C GLY A 363 9.29 16.13 -21.37
N ALA A 364 9.01 17.18 -20.60
CA ALA A 364 9.54 17.41 -19.27
C ALA A 364 8.44 17.62 -18.21
N LEU A 365 8.66 17.06 -17.02
CA LEU A 365 7.94 17.48 -15.82
C LEU A 365 8.38 18.91 -15.50
N THR A 366 7.42 19.83 -15.41
CA THR A 366 7.67 21.27 -15.31
C THR A 366 6.95 21.84 -14.09
N GLY A 367 7.70 22.48 -13.20
CA GLY A 367 7.20 23.22 -12.04
C GLY A 367 7.34 24.73 -12.24
N VAL A 368 6.32 25.51 -11.89
CA VAL A 368 6.32 26.98 -12.06
C VAL A 368 5.79 27.67 -10.81
N THR A 369 6.43 28.78 -10.42
CA THR A 369 5.91 29.72 -9.42
C THR A 369 6.02 31.15 -9.92
N ASP A 370 5.13 32.02 -9.45
CA ASP A 370 5.11 33.45 -9.74
C ASP A 370 5.78 34.30 -8.62
N GLY A 371 6.38 33.62 -7.64
CA GLY A 371 6.98 34.22 -6.46
C GLY A 371 6.02 34.57 -5.32
N SER A 372 4.72 34.26 -5.46
CA SER A 372 3.74 34.47 -4.39
C SER A 372 3.69 33.31 -3.37
N LEU A 373 4.34 32.20 -3.69
CA LEU A 373 4.29 30.94 -2.94
C LEU A 373 4.65 31.14 -1.46
N LYS A 374 3.81 30.63 -0.55
CA LYS A 374 3.99 30.77 0.92
C LYS A 374 4.65 29.58 1.59
N MET A 375 4.60 28.42 0.94
CA MET A 375 5.19 27.18 1.41
C MET A 375 5.66 26.37 0.22
N ASN A 376 6.82 25.70 0.34
CA ASN A 376 7.34 24.81 -0.68
C ASN A 376 6.28 23.79 -1.09
N ARG A 377 6.17 23.52 -2.40
CA ARG A 377 5.23 22.53 -2.93
C ARG A 377 6.01 21.45 -3.65
N PHE A 378 5.54 20.22 -3.53
CA PHE A 378 6.20 19.07 -4.09
C PHE A 378 5.30 18.39 -5.12
N ILE A 379 5.91 17.61 -6.01
CA ILE A 379 5.24 16.55 -6.75
C ILE A 379 5.98 15.26 -6.47
N THR A 380 5.24 14.22 -6.09
CA THR A 380 5.79 12.97 -5.57
C THR A 380 5.57 11.85 -6.56
N TRP A 381 6.61 11.06 -6.83
CA TRP A 381 6.47 9.86 -7.65
C TRP A 381 5.70 8.79 -6.87
N THR A 382 4.65 8.24 -7.48
CA THR A 382 3.74 7.29 -6.81
C THR A 382 4.07 5.83 -7.10
N GLY A 383 5.09 5.56 -7.92
CA GLY A 383 5.42 4.20 -8.33
C GLY A 383 5.99 3.34 -7.20
N SER A 384 6.72 3.89 -6.24
CA SER A 384 7.21 3.15 -5.07
C SER A 384 7.89 4.06 -4.05
N THR A 385 8.24 3.50 -2.88
CA THR A 385 9.28 4.06 -2.02
C THR A 385 10.66 3.70 -2.56
N ILE A 386 11.68 4.49 -2.20
CA ILE A 386 13.07 4.27 -2.60
C ILE A 386 13.96 4.06 -1.38
N ARG A 387 14.82 3.04 -1.44
CA ARG A 387 15.77 2.68 -0.39
C ARG A 387 17.20 2.93 -0.88
N ASN A 388 17.80 1.97 -1.59
CA ASN A 388 19.11 2.12 -2.21
C ASN A 388 18.95 2.31 -3.71
N PHE A 389 19.63 3.29 -4.31
CA PHE A 389 19.38 3.65 -5.70
C PHE A 389 20.53 4.43 -6.37
N ASP A 390 20.57 4.37 -7.70
CA ASP A 390 21.29 5.30 -8.60
C ASP A 390 20.23 6.08 -9.39
N LEU A 391 20.00 7.35 -9.03
CA LEU A 391 19.05 8.25 -9.68
C LEU A 391 19.80 9.11 -10.70
N ARG A 392 19.24 9.25 -11.90
CA ARG A 392 19.77 10.10 -12.97
C ARG A 392 18.65 10.93 -13.58
N VAL A 393 18.89 12.22 -13.75
CA VAL A 393 17.89 13.15 -14.25
C VAL A 393 18.55 14.37 -14.88
N LYS A 394 18.00 14.84 -16.00
CA LYS A 394 18.38 16.15 -16.55
C LYS A 394 17.50 17.21 -15.93
N VAL A 395 18.14 18.26 -15.41
CA VAL A 395 17.48 19.37 -14.73
C VAL A 395 17.82 20.66 -15.44
N LYS A 396 16.82 21.53 -15.63
CA LYS A 396 17.00 22.91 -16.09
C LYS A 396 16.20 23.83 -15.19
N VAL A 397 16.86 24.83 -14.61
CA VAL A 397 16.27 25.81 -13.70
C VAL A 397 16.54 27.22 -14.22
N THR A 398 15.56 28.12 -14.13
CA THR A 398 15.73 29.52 -14.49
C THR A 398 16.72 30.24 -13.57
N ALA A 399 17.36 31.31 -14.05
CA ALA A 399 18.20 32.17 -13.22
C ALA A 399 17.49 32.59 -11.91
N GLY A 400 18.23 32.58 -10.80
CA GLY A 400 17.71 32.81 -9.45
C GLY A 400 16.75 31.74 -8.89
N GLY A 401 16.48 30.67 -9.64
CA GLY A 401 15.60 29.57 -9.20
C GLY A 401 16.23 28.71 -8.10
N ASN A 402 15.37 28.20 -7.21
CA ASN A 402 15.72 27.29 -6.14
C ASN A 402 14.73 26.13 -6.13
N SER A 403 15.23 24.90 -6.05
CA SER A 403 14.47 23.67 -6.09
C SER A 403 15.30 22.53 -5.48
N GLY A 404 14.82 21.30 -5.55
CA GLY A 404 15.58 20.14 -5.11
C GLY A 404 15.00 18.82 -5.58
N LEU A 405 15.89 17.82 -5.64
CA LEU A 405 15.57 16.41 -5.80
C LEU A 405 15.46 15.79 -4.40
N GLN A 406 14.22 15.65 -3.93
CA GLN A 406 13.91 15.14 -2.59
C GLN A 406 13.88 13.60 -2.64
N TYR A 407 14.67 12.93 -1.81
CA TYR A 407 14.77 11.47 -1.78
C TYR A 407 14.73 10.92 -0.36
N ARG A 408 14.26 9.67 -0.23
CA ARG A 408 13.96 9.04 1.07
C ARG A 408 13.15 9.98 1.98
N GLY A 409 12.22 10.73 1.35
CA GLY A 409 11.42 11.71 2.06
C GLY A 409 10.23 11.09 2.78
N THR A 410 9.61 11.89 3.63
CA THR A 410 8.36 11.57 4.33
C THR A 410 7.28 12.53 3.87
N SER A 411 6.16 11.99 3.39
CA SER A 411 4.96 12.79 3.07
C SER A 411 4.35 13.33 4.36
N ARG A 412 3.96 14.61 4.38
CA ARG A 412 3.43 15.33 5.55
C ARG A 412 2.04 15.90 5.30
N PRO A 413 1.02 15.04 5.09
CA PRO A 413 -0.35 15.50 4.85
C PRO A 413 -0.93 16.30 6.02
N ASP A 414 -0.38 16.14 7.23
CA ASP A 414 -0.67 16.97 8.41
C ASP A 414 -0.27 18.44 8.25
N LEU A 415 0.69 18.74 7.37
CA LEU A 415 1.14 20.09 7.04
C LEU A 415 0.53 20.61 5.72
N GLY A 416 0.12 19.70 4.83
CA GLY A 416 -0.51 19.97 3.55
C GLY A 416 -0.38 18.78 2.60
N LEU A 417 -1.30 18.66 1.63
CA LEU A 417 -1.40 17.47 0.76
C LEU A 417 -0.09 17.14 0.01
N ASP A 418 0.63 18.17 -0.47
CA ASP A 418 1.83 18.01 -1.29
C ASP A 418 3.10 18.49 -0.57
N ILE A 419 3.23 18.17 0.72
CA ILE A 419 4.41 18.54 1.52
C ILE A 419 5.26 17.31 1.80
N VAL A 420 6.56 17.41 1.53
CA VAL A 420 7.55 16.37 1.80
C VAL A 420 8.69 16.93 2.65
N THR A 421 9.23 16.10 3.54
CA THR A 421 10.42 16.39 4.37
C THR A 421 11.49 15.32 4.17
N GLY A 422 12.75 15.58 4.51
CA GLY A 422 13.83 14.58 4.44
C GLY A 422 15.00 15.02 3.55
N TYR A 423 15.82 14.08 3.06
CA TYR A 423 17.02 14.42 2.30
C TYR A 423 16.73 15.01 0.91
N GLN A 424 17.54 15.98 0.52
CA GLN A 424 17.41 16.71 -0.74
C GLN A 424 18.80 16.96 -1.35
N CYS A 425 18.92 16.69 -2.65
CA CYS A 425 19.97 17.25 -3.48
C CYS A 425 19.45 18.57 -4.05
N ASP A 426 19.99 19.69 -3.57
CA ASP A 426 19.49 21.01 -3.92
C ASP A 426 19.85 21.39 -5.37
N VAL A 427 18.92 22.08 -6.02
CA VAL A 427 19.07 22.65 -7.36
C VAL A 427 18.97 24.16 -7.22
N VAL A 428 20.11 24.84 -7.20
CA VAL A 428 20.18 26.29 -6.95
C VAL A 428 20.94 26.99 -8.07
N ALA A 429 20.25 27.85 -8.81
CA ALA A 429 20.87 28.69 -9.82
C ALA A 429 21.73 29.78 -9.17
N ASP A 430 22.79 30.21 -9.87
CA ASP A 430 23.63 31.38 -9.51
C ASP A 430 24.31 31.33 -8.14
N ASN A 431 24.33 30.16 -7.49
CA ASN A 431 24.96 29.97 -6.19
C ASN A 431 25.69 28.62 -6.09
N PRO A 432 26.96 28.55 -6.53
CA PRO A 432 27.70 27.30 -6.61
C PRO A 432 27.98 26.65 -5.25
N GLY A 433 27.87 27.39 -4.14
CA GLY A 433 28.04 26.82 -2.79
C GLY A 433 26.84 25.99 -2.30
N TYR A 434 25.69 26.09 -2.97
CA TYR A 434 24.45 25.40 -2.60
C TYR A 434 23.98 24.42 -3.68
N ASN A 435 24.38 24.60 -4.94
CA ASN A 435 23.94 23.71 -6.01
C ASN A 435 24.57 22.31 -5.89
N GLY A 436 23.74 21.28 -5.79
CA GLY A 436 24.18 19.89 -5.59
C GLY A 436 24.57 19.55 -4.15
N MET A 437 24.32 20.44 -3.19
CA MET A 437 24.56 20.20 -1.76
C MET A 437 23.62 19.13 -1.20
N LEU A 438 23.86 18.68 0.03
CA LEU A 438 22.96 17.75 0.73
C LEU A 438 22.25 18.47 1.88
N TYR A 439 20.95 18.68 1.70
CA TYR A 439 20.05 19.31 2.65
C TYR A 439 19.05 18.31 3.21
N GLU A 440 18.50 18.58 4.39
CA GLU A 440 17.40 17.82 4.98
C GLU A 440 16.22 18.75 5.28
N GLU A 441 15.21 18.72 4.41
CA GLU A 441 14.04 19.58 4.46
C GLU A 441 13.23 19.35 5.72
N ARG A 442 13.10 20.42 6.51
CA ARG A 442 12.52 20.44 7.87
C ARG A 442 13.08 19.41 8.87
N GLY A 443 14.24 18.81 8.57
CA GLY A 443 15.01 17.97 9.49
C GLY A 443 16.21 18.74 10.05
N ARG A 444 17.39 18.12 9.97
CA ARG A 444 18.69 18.64 10.43
C ARG A 444 19.25 19.78 9.58
N ARG A 445 18.55 20.18 8.51
CA ARG A 445 18.89 21.30 7.62
C ARG A 445 20.14 21.01 6.79
N ILE A 446 21.15 21.87 6.77
CA ILE A 446 22.33 21.68 5.92
C ILE A 446 23.20 20.59 6.54
N LEU A 447 23.31 19.46 5.84
CA LEU A 447 24.17 18.35 6.23
C LEU A 447 25.52 18.41 5.52
N SER A 448 25.57 18.91 4.28
CA SER A 448 26.80 19.14 3.51
C SER A 448 26.58 20.31 2.57
N HIS A 449 27.46 21.30 2.55
CA HIS A 449 27.52 22.29 1.46
C HIS A 449 28.10 21.65 0.20
N THR A 450 27.98 22.33 -0.94
CA THR A 450 28.59 21.88 -2.19
C THR A 450 30.11 21.83 -2.05
N GLY A 451 30.69 20.71 -2.49
CA GLY A 451 32.13 20.45 -2.45
C GLY A 451 32.62 19.85 -1.13
N GLU A 452 31.75 19.53 -0.18
CA GLU A 452 32.17 18.93 1.09
C GLU A 452 32.09 17.39 1.07
N LYS A 453 33.02 16.76 1.79
CA LYS A 453 32.91 15.37 2.22
C LYS A 453 32.61 15.36 3.71
N VAL A 454 31.53 14.72 4.12
CA VAL A 454 30.97 14.83 5.47
C VAL A 454 30.75 13.47 6.10
N ILE A 455 31.00 13.38 7.40
CA ILE A 455 30.45 12.31 8.24
C ILE A 455 29.53 12.95 9.27
N VAL A 456 28.27 12.51 9.31
CA VAL A 456 27.35 12.83 10.40
C VAL A 456 27.62 11.85 11.53
N ALA A 457 28.02 12.36 12.68
CA ALA A 457 28.28 11.54 13.86
C ALA A 457 26.97 10.95 14.44
N PRO A 458 27.05 9.92 15.31
CA PRO A 458 25.86 9.32 15.93
C PRO A 458 24.99 10.27 16.75
N ASP A 459 25.51 11.43 17.14
CA ASP A 459 24.77 12.50 17.83
C ASP A 459 24.07 13.48 16.86
N GLY A 460 24.16 13.24 15.56
CA GLY A 460 23.57 14.06 14.50
C GLY A 460 24.45 15.24 14.05
N GLN A 461 25.65 15.43 14.62
CA GLN A 461 26.53 16.54 14.22
C GLN A 461 27.29 16.21 12.92
N PRO A 462 27.13 17.01 11.84
CA PRO A 462 27.93 16.85 10.61
C PRO A 462 29.34 17.44 10.75
N TRP A 463 30.35 16.66 10.32
CA TRP A 463 31.78 17.02 10.34
C TRP A 463 32.40 16.94 8.96
N ILE A 464 33.11 17.99 8.55
CA ILE A 464 33.81 18.06 7.27
C ILE A 464 35.11 17.29 7.36
N ILE A 465 35.19 16.17 6.63
CA ILE A 465 36.37 15.29 6.58
C ILE A 465 37.22 15.48 5.33
N GLY A 466 36.74 16.25 4.36
CA GLY A 466 37.44 16.55 3.12
C GLY A 466 36.69 17.55 2.25
N GLN A 467 37.35 18.00 1.18
CA GLN A 467 36.78 18.94 0.22
C GLN A 467 37.01 18.48 -1.22
N MET A 468 36.18 19.00 -2.11
CA MET A 468 36.16 18.80 -3.56
C MET A 468 36.07 20.18 -4.21
N GLU A 469 36.50 20.28 -5.46
CA GLU A 469 36.39 21.53 -6.23
C GLU A 469 34.91 21.95 -6.34
N VAL A 470 34.61 23.24 -6.13
CA VAL A 470 33.28 23.81 -6.34
C VAL A 470 33.22 24.40 -7.74
N ARG A 471 32.19 24.01 -8.52
CA ARG A 471 31.98 24.51 -9.89
C ARG A 471 30.66 25.27 -10.01
N GLN A 472 30.66 26.25 -10.91
CA GLN A 472 29.45 26.94 -11.32
C GLN A 472 28.85 26.25 -12.54
N PHE A 473 27.54 26.06 -12.50
CA PHE A 473 26.73 25.51 -13.59
C PHE A 473 25.77 26.60 -14.04
N ALA A 474 25.54 26.72 -15.35
CA ALA A 474 24.76 27.81 -15.92
C ALA A 474 23.27 27.64 -15.60
N ALA A 475 22.58 28.74 -15.32
CA ALA A 475 21.12 28.72 -15.32
C ALA A 475 20.59 28.59 -16.75
N ASP A 476 19.32 28.19 -16.89
CA ASP A 476 18.61 28.06 -18.17
C ASP A 476 19.21 27.01 -19.14
N GLU A 477 20.17 26.21 -18.68
CA GLU A 477 20.77 25.08 -19.41
C GLU A 477 20.38 23.73 -18.78
N TRP A 478 20.48 22.66 -19.58
CA TRP A 478 20.25 21.31 -19.09
C TRP A 478 21.53 20.73 -18.49
N HIS A 479 21.46 20.34 -17.23
CA HIS A 479 22.55 19.67 -16.52
C HIS A 479 22.14 18.25 -16.10
N ASP A 480 23.08 17.31 -16.17
CA ASP A 480 22.90 15.92 -15.77
C ASP A 480 23.18 15.76 -14.27
N TYR A 481 22.12 15.62 -13.48
CA TYR A 481 22.20 15.36 -12.05
C TYR A 481 22.22 13.86 -11.77
N ARG A 482 23.03 13.46 -10.79
CA ARG A 482 23.06 12.09 -10.27
C ARG A 482 23.02 12.08 -8.75
N VAL A 483 22.16 11.24 -8.18
CA VAL A 483 22.10 10.96 -6.75
C VAL A 483 22.28 9.46 -6.55
N LEU A 484 23.38 9.05 -5.90
CA LEU A 484 23.67 7.66 -5.57
C LEU A 484 23.55 7.48 -4.06
N VAL A 485 22.70 6.56 -3.63
CA VAL A 485 22.55 6.22 -2.21
C VAL A 485 22.70 4.72 -2.00
N ARG A 486 23.63 4.32 -1.14
CA ARG A 486 23.92 2.93 -0.77
C ARG A 486 23.99 2.83 0.75
N GLY A 487 23.00 2.19 1.36
CA GLY A 487 22.89 2.13 2.82
C GLY A 487 22.76 3.55 3.39
N ASN A 488 23.71 3.95 4.21
CA ASN A 488 23.85 5.28 4.82
C ASN A 488 24.90 6.17 4.13
N HIS A 489 25.31 5.85 2.90
CA HIS A 489 26.24 6.65 2.10
C HIS A 489 25.52 7.36 0.95
N HIS A 490 25.62 8.68 0.90
CA HIS A 490 24.94 9.58 -0.02
C HIS A 490 25.95 10.35 -0.86
N GLN A 491 25.79 10.33 -2.18
CA GLN A 491 26.72 11.03 -3.08
C GLN A 491 25.97 11.72 -4.22
N HIS A 492 26.38 12.94 -4.56
CA HIS A 492 25.76 13.80 -5.57
C HIS A 492 26.75 14.20 -6.67
N TRP A 493 26.27 14.35 -7.90
CA TRP A 493 27.03 14.91 -9.03
C TRP A 493 26.16 15.82 -9.90
N ILE A 494 26.81 16.78 -10.54
CA ILE A 494 26.26 17.60 -11.63
C ILE A 494 27.25 17.54 -12.81
N ASP A 495 26.80 17.13 -14.00
CA ASP A 495 27.62 16.93 -15.20
C ASP A 495 28.87 16.05 -14.95
N GLY A 496 28.71 15.02 -14.12
CA GLY A 496 29.78 14.11 -13.72
C GLY A 496 30.76 14.67 -12.69
N HIS A 497 30.62 15.94 -12.28
CA HIS A 497 31.42 16.56 -11.24
C HIS A 497 30.82 16.30 -9.85
N PRO A 498 31.57 15.74 -8.88
CA PRO A 498 31.04 15.43 -7.55
C PRO A 498 30.76 16.70 -6.74
N THR A 499 29.59 16.77 -6.11
CA THR A 499 29.14 17.94 -5.34
C THR A 499 28.91 17.66 -3.87
N ALA A 500 28.66 16.41 -3.47
CA ALA A 500 28.54 16.02 -2.07
C ALA A 500 28.92 14.54 -1.89
N ASP A 501 29.53 14.21 -0.75
CA ASP A 501 29.85 12.85 -0.32
C ASP A 501 29.65 12.74 1.19
N LEU A 502 28.58 12.07 1.64
CA LEU A 502 28.16 12.07 3.04
C LEU A 502 27.86 10.67 3.56
N ILE A 503 28.39 10.32 4.73
CA ILE A 503 28.01 9.12 5.50
C ILE A 503 27.21 9.53 6.73
N ASP A 504 26.05 8.92 6.94
CA ASP A 504 25.12 9.26 8.03
C ASP A 504 25.07 8.19 9.14
N PHE A 505 25.74 8.45 10.27
CA PHE A 505 25.73 7.54 11.42
C PHE A 505 24.66 7.86 12.47
N ASP A 506 23.83 8.87 12.25
CA ASP A 506 22.73 9.23 13.15
C ASP A 506 21.56 8.25 12.96
N GLU A 507 21.58 7.13 13.68
CA GLU A 507 20.57 6.08 13.54
C GLU A 507 19.16 6.53 13.91
N LYS A 508 19.08 7.56 14.75
CA LYS A 508 17.83 8.05 15.30
C LYS A 508 17.06 8.86 14.25
N ASP A 509 17.74 9.79 13.59
CA ASP A 509 17.09 10.74 12.69
C ASP A 509 17.32 10.42 11.20
N ARG A 510 18.20 9.47 10.83
CA ARG A 510 18.39 9.07 9.42
C ARG A 510 17.22 8.26 8.85
N ALA A 511 16.88 8.54 7.60
CA ALA A 511 15.96 7.72 6.82
C ALA A 511 16.69 6.72 5.91
N LEU A 512 16.29 5.45 5.94
CA LEU A 512 16.80 4.42 5.01
C LEU A 512 15.88 4.20 3.81
N GLU A 513 14.61 4.58 3.91
CA GLU A 513 13.60 4.42 2.87
C GLU A 513 12.64 5.62 2.93
N GLY A 514 12.09 6.03 1.79
CA GLY A 514 11.09 7.09 1.74
C GLY A 514 10.59 7.38 0.33
N VAL A 515 9.86 8.47 0.15
CA VAL A 515 9.36 8.89 -1.17
C VAL A 515 10.45 9.59 -2.00
N LEU A 516 10.24 9.62 -3.31
CA LEU A 516 10.96 10.47 -4.26
C LEU A 516 10.04 11.60 -4.69
N ALA A 517 10.50 12.84 -4.57
CA ALA A 517 9.74 14.01 -4.95
C ALA A 517 10.65 15.10 -5.55
N VAL A 518 10.04 16.08 -6.19
CA VAL A 518 10.73 17.30 -6.64
C VAL A 518 9.95 18.53 -6.21
N GLN A 519 10.63 19.67 -6.11
CA GLN A 519 10.14 20.83 -5.38
C GLN A 519 10.00 22.07 -6.27
N VAL A 520 8.97 22.87 -6.03
CA VAL A 520 9.02 24.32 -6.30
C VAL A 520 9.14 25.08 -4.98
N HIS A 521 10.09 26.00 -4.91
CA HIS A 521 10.50 26.63 -3.66
C HIS A 521 9.83 28.01 -3.44
N VAL A 522 9.69 28.39 -2.17
CA VAL A 522 9.30 29.75 -1.77
C VAL A 522 10.41 30.73 -2.11
N GLY A 523 10.14 31.70 -2.97
CA GLY A 523 11.18 32.63 -3.39
C GLY A 523 10.73 33.46 -4.59
N PRO A 524 11.67 33.98 -5.39
CA PRO A 524 11.36 34.60 -6.67
C PRO A 524 10.57 33.65 -7.59
N ALA A 525 9.93 34.23 -8.61
CA ALA A 525 9.34 33.45 -9.69
C ALA A 525 10.42 32.55 -10.32
N MET A 526 10.07 31.30 -10.58
CA MET A 526 10.99 30.32 -11.14
C MET A 526 10.27 29.31 -12.03
N THR A 527 11.03 28.75 -12.98
CA THR A 527 10.64 27.55 -13.71
C THR A 527 11.71 26.48 -13.53
N ILE A 528 11.29 25.26 -13.21
CA ILE A 528 12.14 24.08 -13.08
C ILE A 528 11.62 23.00 -14.01
N GLN A 529 12.52 22.32 -14.73
CA GLN A 529 12.16 21.24 -15.64
C GLN A 529 13.02 20.01 -15.42
N TYR A 530 12.40 18.84 -15.50
CA TYR A 530 13.04 17.54 -15.35
C TYR A 530 12.70 16.64 -16.54
N LYS A 531 13.72 16.04 -17.17
CA LYS A 531 13.55 15.03 -18.23
C LYS A 531 14.60 13.93 -18.09
N ASP A 532 14.44 12.86 -18.87
CA ASP A 532 15.29 11.66 -18.79
C ASP A 532 15.42 11.12 -17.35
N PHE A 533 14.32 11.23 -16.60
CA PHE A 533 14.28 10.93 -15.18
C PHE A 533 14.17 9.43 -14.97
N LYS A 534 15.25 8.81 -14.48
CA LYS A 534 15.34 7.36 -14.31
C LYS A 534 16.04 6.96 -13.02
N ILE A 535 15.67 5.80 -12.50
CA ILE A 535 16.22 5.25 -11.26
C ILE A 535 16.60 3.79 -11.44
N LYS A 536 17.77 3.41 -10.94
CA LYS A 536 18.16 2.02 -10.77
C LYS A 536 18.10 1.67 -9.30
N HIS A 537 17.18 0.78 -8.93
CA HIS A 537 17.10 0.28 -7.57
C HIS A 537 18.26 -0.68 -7.28
N LEU A 538 18.90 -0.49 -6.14
CA LEU A 538 20.00 -1.33 -5.65
C LEU A 538 19.47 -2.25 -4.54
N PRO A 539 20.18 -3.33 -4.18
CA PRO A 539 19.70 -4.30 -3.21
C PRO A 539 19.23 -3.68 -1.89
N ASP A 540 18.09 -4.12 -1.35
CA ASP A 540 17.56 -3.57 -0.09
C ASP A 540 18.46 -3.89 1.10
N GLY A 541 19.11 -5.06 1.08
CA GLY A 541 20.00 -5.58 2.11
C GLY A 541 21.47 -5.16 1.98
N LEU A 542 21.79 -4.04 1.31
CA LEU A 542 23.16 -3.52 1.32
C LEU A 542 23.62 -3.22 2.77
N PRO A 543 24.85 -3.60 3.16
CA PRO A 543 25.36 -3.33 4.49
C PRO A 543 25.48 -1.82 4.73
N LEU A 544 25.21 -1.39 5.97
CA LEU A 544 25.48 -0.03 6.40
C LEU A 544 26.98 0.12 6.73
N LEU A 545 27.55 1.27 6.36
CA LEU A 545 28.89 1.64 6.82
C LEU A 545 28.84 1.89 8.33
N LYS A 546 29.98 1.68 9.00
CA LYS A 546 30.10 1.76 10.46
C LYS A 546 31.08 2.84 10.92
N PRO A 547 30.85 3.49 12.08
CA PRO A 547 31.75 4.49 12.62
C PRO A 547 33.19 3.98 12.84
N GLU A 548 33.37 2.72 13.25
CA GLU A 548 34.71 2.14 13.50
C GLU A 548 35.59 2.07 12.24
N ASP A 549 34.98 1.88 11.07
CA ASP A 549 35.69 1.75 9.78
C ASP A 549 35.87 3.12 9.09
N HIS A 550 35.16 4.15 9.58
CA HIS A 550 35.12 5.49 9.00
C HIS A 550 35.26 6.57 10.09
N PRO A 551 36.42 6.64 10.78
CA PRO A 551 36.60 7.58 11.87
C PRO A 551 36.63 9.03 11.37
N ILE A 552 36.01 9.94 12.13
CA ILE A 552 36.12 11.38 11.91
C ILE A 552 37.53 11.84 12.34
N PRO A 553 38.34 12.45 11.46
CA PRO A 553 39.67 12.94 11.83
C PRO A 553 39.59 14.02 12.91
N ALA A 554 40.49 13.95 13.90
CA ALA A 554 40.64 15.01 14.89
C ALA A 554 40.96 16.34 14.20
N GLY A 555 40.28 17.42 14.61
CA GLY A 555 40.43 18.72 13.96
C GLY A 555 39.42 19.01 12.83
N SER A 556 38.58 18.04 12.46
CA SER A 556 37.51 18.26 11.47
C SER A 556 36.57 19.37 11.92
N PRO A 557 36.34 20.43 11.12
CA PRO A 557 35.38 21.48 11.46
C PRO A 557 33.95 20.98 11.24
N GLY A 558 33.03 21.45 12.09
CA GLY A 558 31.60 21.21 11.89
C GLY A 558 31.07 21.93 10.66
N VAL A 559 30.10 21.31 9.96
CA VAL A 559 29.42 21.93 8.82
C VAL A 559 28.71 23.21 9.28
N LYS A 560 28.81 24.27 8.46
CA LYS A 560 28.19 25.56 8.79
C LYS A 560 26.65 25.44 8.70
N PRO A 561 25.91 25.73 9.79
CA PRO A 561 24.46 25.61 9.79
C PRO A 561 23.78 26.69 8.94
N GLN A 562 22.51 26.45 8.60
CA GLN A 562 21.65 27.39 7.88
C GLN A 562 21.38 28.65 8.74
N GLY A 563 21.30 29.81 8.09
CA GLY A 563 20.85 31.06 8.70
C GLY A 563 21.97 32.04 9.08
N LYS A 564 21.58 33.13 9.75
CA LYS A 564 22.49 34.20 10.15
C LYS A 564 23.16 33.86 11.48
N LEU A 565 24.47 33.66 11.46
CA LEU A 565 25.25 33.32 12.64
C LEU A 565 25.82 34.58 13.33
N PRO A 566 26.09 34.52 14.65
CA PRO A 566 26.83 35.57 15.35
C PRO A 566 28.18 35.87 14.67
N LYS A 567 28.65 37.12 14.75
CA LYS A 567 29.91 37.55 14.09
C LYS A 567 31.14 36.81 14.60
N ASP A 568 31.11 36.40 15.87
CA ASP A 568 32.16 35.69 16.58
C ASP A 568 32.00 34.17 16.51
N TRP A 569 30.98 33.66 15.81
CA TRP A 569 30.79 32.22 15.65
C TRP A 569 32.03 31.58 14.99
N ARG A 570 32.39 30.40 15.51
CA ARG A 570 33.43 29.54 14.97
C ARG A 570 32.82 28.15 14.81
N PRO A 571 33.19 27.40 13.76
CA PRO A 571 32.75 26.03 13.64
C PRO A 571 33.26 25.23 14.84
N PRO A 572 32.44 24.34 15.43
CA PRO A 572 32.95 23.39 16.40
C PRO A 572 34.06 22.55 15.72
N VAL A 573 34.97 21.99 16.51
CA VAL A 573 36.10 21.22 16.01
C VAL A 573 36.10 19.85 16.67
N PHE A 574 36.03 18.79 15.86
CA PHE A 574 35.95 17.43 16.36
C PHE A 574 37.19 17.08 17.22
N GLY A 575 36.94 16.52 18.40
CA GLY A 575 37.98 16.14 19.35
C GLY A 575 38.56 17.29 20.20
N ARG A 576 38.04 18.52 20.09
CA ARG A 576 38.36 19.62 21.01
C ARG A 576 37.17 19.85 21.96
N LYS A 577 37.45 19.89 23.27
CA LYS A 577 36.48 20.23 24.31
C LYS A 577 36.22 21.73 24.35
#